data_AF-G2G3Q0-F1
#
_entry.id   AF-G2G3Q0-F1
#
_cell.length_a   1.000
_cell.length_b   1.000
_cell.length_c   1.000
_cell.angle_alpha   90.00
_cell.angle_beta   90.00
_cell.angle_gamma   90.00
#
_symmetry.space_group_name_H-M   'P 1'
#
loop_
_entity.id
_entity.type
_entity.pdbx_description
1 polymer ?
#
loop_
_entity_poly.entity_id
_entity_poly.type
_entity_poly.pdbx_seq_one_letter_code
_entity_poly.pdbx_strand_id
1 'polypeptide(L)'
;MEISPRDVIASTLAGEVDMYVDLSSAPRAMHRDLKPWHVGFEGCHNVVVVADPGDLGDDPSLERLIGELLPAPVRTVERVGWRVEKGFIVSPLPMDPELGLVVPEEDDEPYR
;
A
#
# COMPACT_ATOMS: atom_id res chain seq x y z
N MET A 1 19.96 -1.47 6.48
CA MET A 1 19.78 -1.26 5.03
C MET A 1 18.57 -0.36 4.90
N GLU A 2 18.71 0.80 4.28
CA GLU A 2 17.57 1.70 4.07
C GLU A 2 16.81 1.19 2.84
N ILE A 3 15.52 0.90 3.01
CA ILE A 3 14.67 0.45 1.91
C ILE A 3 14.28 1.68 1.10
N SER A 4 14.40 1.56 -0.22
CA SER A 4 13.89 2.55 -1.17
C SER A 4 12.50 2.08 -1.64
N PRO A 5 11.38 2.70 -1.18
CA PRO A 5 10.04 2.31 -1.60
C PRO A 5 9.89 2.31 -3.12
N ARG A 6 10.48 3.30 -3.79
CA ARG A 6 10.50 3.38 -5.25
C ARG A 6 11.14 2.16 -5.90
N ASP A 7 12.31 1.74 -5.43
CA ASP A 7 13.00 0.59 -6.02
C ASP A 7 12.27 -0.71 -5.73
N VAL A 8 11.70 -0.84 -4.52
CA VAL A 8 10.85 -1.97 -4.16
C VAL A 8 9.65 -2.06 -5.11
N ILE A 9 8.87 -0.98 -5.23
CA ILE A 9 7.68 -0.93 -6.11
C ILE A 9 8.07 -1.23 -7.56
N ALA A 10 9.14 -0.62 -8.08
CA ALA A 10 9.61 -0.88 -9.44
C ALA A 10 10.09 -2.31 -9.66
N SER A 11 10.58 -3.00 -8.64
CA SER A 11 11.04 -4.39 -8.75
C SER A 11 9.92 -5.42 -8.57
N THR A 12 8.82 -5.06 -7.91
CA THR A 12 7.78 -6.00 -7.44
C THR A 12 6.45 -5.84 -8.18
N LEU A 13 6.05 -4.60 -8.47
CA LEU A 13 4.73 -4.26 -9.01
C LEU A 13 4.84 -3.47 -10.34
N ALA A 14 6.01 -3.53 -11.01
CA ALA A 14 6.19 -2.83 -12.27
C ALA A 14 5.21 -3.33 -13.34
N GLY A 15 4.47 -2.39 -13.92
CA GLY A 15 3.44 -2.67 -14.93
C GLY A 15 2.04 -2.92 -14.35
N GLU A 16 1.92 -3.04 -13.02
CA GLU A 16 0.63 -3.15 -12.33
C GLU A 16 0.17 -1.80 -11.76
N VAL A 17 1.13 -0.95 -11.35
CA VAL A 17 0.86 0.36 -10.75
C VAL A 17 1.50 1.52 -11.52
N ASP A 18 0.85 2.68 -11.46
CA ASP A 18 1.34 3.95 -11.96
C ASP A 18 2.22 4.63 -10.89
N MET A 19 3.54 4.59 -11.08
CA MET A 19 4.51 5.13 -10.10
C MET A 19 4.66 6.68 -10.11
N TYR A 20 4.00 7.37 -11.04
CA TYR A 20 4.19 8.81 -11.28
C TYR A 20 2.93 9.62 -11.02
N VAL A 21 2.20 9.25 -9.98
CA VAL A 21 1.08 10.08 -9.52
C VAL A 21 1.65 11.32 -8.87
N ASP A 22 1.29 12.48 -9.41
CA ASP A 22 1.66 13.75 -8.79
C ASP A 22 1.01 13.84 -7.41
N LEU A 23 1.82 13.91 -6.36
CA LEU A 23 1.32 14.12 -5.00
C LEU A 23 0.61 15.48 -4.85
N SER A 24 0.83 16.42 -5.79
CA SER A 24 0.06 17.67 -5.87
C SER A 24 -1.38 17.45 -6.35
N SER A 25 -1.66 16.36 -7.07
CA SER A 25 -3.01 15.95 -7.45
C SER A 25 -3.68 15.03 -6.42
N ALA A 26 -2.97 14.63 -5.35
CA ALA A 26 -3.57 13.89 -4.26
C ALA A 26 -4.77 14.67 -3.68
N PRO A 27 -5.96 14.06 -3.56
CA PRO A 27 -7.15 14.77 -3.12
C PRO A 27 -7.04 15.31 -1.68
N ARG A 28 -6.04 14.84 -0.93
CA ARG A 28 -5.81 15.19 0.47
C ARG A 28 -4.34 15.09 0.86
N ALA A 29 -4.00 15.70 1.99
CA ALA A 29 -2.70 15.55 2.62
C ALA A 29 -2.50 14.12 3.14
N MET A 30 -1.44 13.46 2.72
CA MET A 30 -1.11 12.11 3.13
C MET A 30 -0.08 12.11 4.28
N HIS A 31 -0.15 11.10 5.16
CA HIS A 31 0.86 10.91 6.18
C HIS A 31 2.26 10.76 5.57
N ARG A 32 3.28 11.33 6.23
CA ARG A 32 4.65 11.41 5.69
C ARG A 32 5.28 10.04 5.39
N ASP A 33 4.91 9.01 6.15
CA ASP A 33 5.45 7.66 5.99
C ASP A 33 4.72 6.87 4.90
N LEU A 34 3.47 7.22 4.58
CA LEU A 34 2.70 6.64 3.48
C LEU A 34 3.09 7.25 2.13
N LYS A 35 3.46 8.54 2.13
CA LYS A 35 3.78 9.32 0.92
C LYS A 35 4.81 8.66 -0.02
N PRO A 36 5.91 8.04 0.46
CA PRO A 36 6.86 7.35 -0.40
C PRO A 36 6.31 6.09 -1.08
N TRP A 37 5.22 5.52 -0.55
CA TRP A 37 4.57 4.31 -1.04
C TRP A 37 3.35 4.60 -1.91
N HIS A 38 3.05 5.88 -2.16
CA HIS A 38 1.91 6.32 -2.97
C HIS A 38 2.09 5.95 -4.44
N VAL A 39 1.05 5.36 -5.02
CA VAL A 39 0.99 4.91 -6.41
C VAL A 39 -0.42 5.14 -6.97
N GLY A 40 -0.54 5.00 -8.29
CA GLY A 40 -1.83 4.82 -8.93
C GLY A 40 -2.11 3.40 -9.28
N PHE A 41 -3.37 3.03 -9.11
CA PHE A 41 -3.86 1.69 -9.39
C PHE A 41 -5.33 1.81 -9.77
N GLU A 42 -5.68 1.25 -10.93
CA GLU A 42 -7.06 1.24 -11.47
C GLU A 42 -7.75 2.62 -11.53
N GLY A 43 -6.98 3.69 -11.77
CA GLY A 43 -7.52 5.05 -11.84
C GLY A 43 -7.76 5.73 -10.48
N CYS A 44 -7.32 5.11 -9.38
CA CYS A 44 -7.46 5.60 -8.01
C CYS A 44 -6.10 5.79 -7.29
N HIS A 45 -6.08 6.70 -6.31
CA HIS A 45 -4.97 6.95 -5.38
C HIS A 45 -4.84 5.78 -4.40
N ASN A 46 -3.69 5.12 -4.42
CA ASN A 46 -3.40 3.94 -3.59
C ASN A 46 -2.03 4.07 -2.92
N VAL A 47 -1.79 3.30 -1.88
CA VAL A 47 -0.45 3.09 -1.30
C VAL A 47 -0.10 1.62 -1.38
N VAL A 48 1.15 1.32 -1.69
CA VAL A 48 1.66 -0.05 -1.65
C VAL A 48 1.94 -0.41 -0.19
N VAL A 49 1.31 -1.48 0.28
CA VAL A 49 1.40 -1.94 1.66
C VAL A 49 1.56 -3.45 1.71
N VAL A 50 2.12 -3.93 2.81
CA VAL A 50 2.12 -5.34 3.19
C VAL A 50 0.79 -5.64 3.86
N ALA A 51 0.01 -6.56 3.30
CA ALA A 51 -1.20 -7.06 3.95
C ALA A 51 -0.84 -8.00 5.11
N ASP A 52 -1.37 -7.73 6.31
CA ASP A 52 -1.18 -8.58 7.49
C ASP A 52 -2.52 -8.89 8.16
N PRO A 53 -3.28 -9.90 7.67
CA PRO A 53 -4.51 -10.33 8.31
C PRO A 53 -4.30 -11.00 9.69
N GLY A 54 -3.06 -11.01 10.22
CA GLY A 54 -2.69 -11.54 11.52
C GLY A 54 -1.76 -12.76 11.48
N ASP A 55 -1.18 -13.07 10.32
CA ASP A 55 -0.34 -14.25 10.11
C ASP A 55 1.14 -13.92 9.79
N LEU A 56 1.50 -12.63 9.74
CA LEU A 56 2.84 -12.18 9.41
C LEU A 56 3.89 -12.53 10.49
N GLY A 57 3.44 -12.72 11.74
CA GLY A 57 4.28 -13.01 12.90
C GLY A 57 5.02 -11.78 13.44
N ASP A 58 5.80 -11.99 14.51
CA ASP A 58 6.43 -10.89 15.27
C ASP A 58 7.70 -10.32 14.61
N ASP A 59 8.38 -11.08 13.75
CA ASP A 59 9.63 -10.65 13.07
C ASP A 59 9.73 -11.24 11.65
N PRO A 60 8.90 -10.78 10.69
CA PRO A 60 8.86 -11.32 9.34
C PRO A 60 10.16 -11.06 8.57
N SER A 61 10.56 -12.01 7.72
CA SER A 61 11.70 -11.80 6.80
C SER A 61 11.39 -10.72 5.75
N LEU A 62 12.42 -10.08 5.19
CA LEU A 62 12.23 -9.12 4.10
C LEU A 62 11.55 -9.76 2.88
N GLU A 63 11.90 -11.02 2.57
CA GLU A 63 11.27 -11.79 1.50
C GLU A 63 9.77 -12.00 1.76
N ARG A 64 9.40 -12.31 3.03
CA ARG A 64 7.99 -12.43 3.42
C ARG A 64 7.24 -11.12 3.25
N LEU A 65 7.82 -10.00 3.69
CA LEU A 65 7.22 -8.67 3.54
C LEU A 65 7.02 -8.31 2.06
N ILE A 66 8.03 -8.56 1.22
CA ILE A 66 7.96 -8.28 -0.22
C ILE A 66 6.89 -9.12 -0.92
N GLY A 67 6.75 -10.39 -0.55
CA GLY A 67 5.77 -11.30 -1.14
C GLY A 67 4.30 -10.96 -0.84
N GLU A 68 4.06 -10.10 0.15
CA GLU A 68 2.72 -9.70 0.62
C GLU A 68 2.37 -8.25 0.23
N LEU A 69 3.15 -7.63 -0.66
CA LEU A 69 2.90 -6.27 -1.15
C LEU A 69 1.71 -6.23 -2.09
N LEU A 70 0.81 -5.28 -1.88
CA LEU A 70 -0.29 -4.97 -2.78
C LEU A 70 -0.64 -3.47 -2.74
N PRO A 71 -1.22 -2.91 -3.81
CA PRO A 71 -1.82 -1.58 -3.76
C PRO A 71 -3.13 -1.61 -2.97
N ALA A 72 -3.30 -0.68 -2.04
CA ALA A 72 -4.53 -0.50 -1.26
C ALA A 72 -4.97 0.96 -1.21
N PRO A 73 -6.28 1.26 -1.22
CA PRO A 73 -6.76 2.63 -1.17
C PRO A 73 -6.29 3.34 0.09
N VAL A 74 -5.82 4.58 -0.04
CA VAL A 74 -5.19 5.32 1.06
C VAL A 74 -6.15 5.46 2.25
N ARG A 75 -7.44 5.65 1.99
CA ARG A 75 -8.47 5.73 3.04
C ARG A 75 -8.64 4.43 3.80
N THR A 76 -8.67 3.30 3.10
CA THR A 76 -8.74 1.97 3.73
C THR A 76 -7.58 1.79 4.70
N VAL A 77 -6.34 2.06 4.25
CA VAL A 77 -5.13 1.92 5.08
C VAL A 77 -5.18 2.80 6.32
N GLU A 78 -5.59 4.06 6.19
CA GLU A 78 -5.72 4.95 7.35
C GLU A 78 -6.86 4.56 8.28
N ARG A 79 -7.98 4.07 7.75
CA ARG A 79 -9.15 3.67 8.52
C ARG A 79 -8.89 2.44 9.38
N VAL A 80 -8.20 1.43 8.83
CA VAL A 80 -7.86 0.20 9.57
C VAL A 80 -6.60 0.36 10.41
N GLY A 81 -5.81 1.39 10.15
CA GLY A 81 -4.54 1.66 10.81
C GLY A 81 -3.38 0.89 10.19
N TRP A 82 -2.16 1.33 10.46
CA TRP A 82 -0.96 0.75 9.88
C TRP A 82 0.24 0.98 10.80
N ARG A 83 1.33 0.24 10.55
CA ARG A 83 2.62 0.39 11.23
C ARG A 83 3.76 0.35 10.22
N VAL A 84 4.93 0.82 10.63
CA VAL A 84 6.17 0.65 9.86
C VAL A 84 6.91 -0.57 10.39
N GLU A 85 7.19 -1.56 9.54
CA GLU A 85 8.00 -2.73 9.87
C GLU A 85 9.16 -2.85 8.89
N LYS A 86 10.41 -2.78 9.39
CA LYS A 86 11.63 -2.78 8.55
C LYS A 86 11.63 -1.77 7.40
N GLY A 87 10.82 -0.71 7.48
CA GLY A 87 10.67 0.32 6.45
C GLY A 87 9.44 0.14 5.54
N PHE A 88 8.73 -0.99 5.63
CA PHE A 88 7.48 -1.25 4.92
C PHE A 88 6.27 -0.73 5.70
N ILE A 89 5.21 -0.34 4.98
CA ILE A 89 3.91 -0.09 5.57
C ILE A 89 3.17 -1.42 5.70
N VAL A 90 2.85 -1.81 6.93
CA VAL A 90 2.10 -3.03 7.23
C VAL A 90 0.73 -2.65 7.76
N SER A 91 -0.32 -3.24 7.19
CA SER A 91 -1.71 -2.89 7.51
C SER A 91 -2.57 -4.15 7.65
N PRO A 92 -3.46 -4.24 8.66
CA PRO A 92 -4.38 -5.36 8.83
C PRO A 92 -5.57 -5.22 7.89
N LEU A 93 -5.27 -5.30 6.60
CA LEU A 93 -6.25 -5.11 5.55
C LEU A 93 -7.32 -6.21 5.59
N PRO A 94 -8.58 -5.86 5.31
CA PRO A 94 -9.67 -6.83 5.23
C PRO A 94 -9.54 -7.67 3.95
N MET A 95 -8.83 -8.79 4.04
CA MET A 95 -8.64 -9.73 2.94
C MET A 95 -9.71 -10.81 2.97
N ASP A 96 -10.34 -11.04 1.82
CA ASP A 96 -11.19 -12.21 1.56
C ASP A 96 -10.42 -13.23 0.69
N PRO A 97 -10.46 -14.54 1.01
CA PRO A 97 -9.71 -15.55 0.26
C PRO A 97 -10.12 -15.71 -1.21
N GLU A 98 -11.35 -15.36 -1.57
CA GLU A 98 -11.88 -15.50 -2.93
C GLU A 98 -11.84 -14.16 -3.69
N LEU A 99 -12.14 -13.06 -3.00
CA LEU A 99 -12.29 -11.74 -3.59
C LEU A 99 -11.03 -10.87 -3.49
N GLY A 100 -10.07 -11.24 -2.66
CA GLY A 100 -8.89 -10.42 -2.38
C GLY A 100 -9.19 -9.28 -1.42
N LEU A 101 -8.60 -8.10 -1.64
CA LEU A 101 -8.79 -6.94 -0.78
C LEU A 101 -10.24 -6.44 -0.84
N VAL A 102 -10.94 -6.46 0.29
CA VAL A 102 -12.34 -5.98 0.39
C VAL A 102 -12.35 -4.50 0.77
N VAL A 103 -12.56 -3.65 -0.23
CA VAL A 103 -12.60 -2.19 -0.07
C VAL A 103 -14.05 -1.69 -0.15
N PRO A 104 -14.52 -0.85 0.79
CA PRO A 104 -15.75 -0.08 0.60
C PRO A 104 -15.61 0.91 -0.57
N GLU A 105 -16.63 1.05 -1.41
CA GLU A 105 -16.60 1.97 -2.57
C GLU A 105 -16.31 3.43 -2.16
N GLU A 106 -16.67 3.85 -0.95
CA GLU A 106 -16.38 5.20 -0.44
C GLU A 106 -14.90 5.48 -0.14
N ASP A 107 -14.07 4.44 -0.08
CA ASP A 107 -12.63 4.54 0.15
C ASP A 107 -11.85 4.80 -1.16
N ASP A 108 -12.50 4.68 -2.31
CA ASP A 108 -11.91 5.01 -3.61
C ASP A 108 -11.73 6.52 -3.78
N GLU A 109 -10.51 6.88 -4.17
CA GLU A 109 -10.10 8.27 -4.41
C GLU A 109 -9.62 8.38 -5.87
N PRO A 110 -10.50 8.69 -6.85
CA PRO A 110 -10.13 8.71 -8.27
C PRO A 110 -9.24 9.91 -8.63
N TYR A 111 -8.38 9.74 -9.65
CA TYR A 111 -7.68 10.85 -10.30
C TYR A 111 -8.68 11.77 -11.00
N ARG A 112 -8.55 13.09 -10.81
CA ARG A 112 -9.27 14.10 -11.60
C ARG A 112 -8.46 14.59 -12.77
#